data_AF-A0A1Y1LZ63-F1
#
_entry.id   AF-A0A1Y1LZ63-F1
#
_cell.length_a   1.000
_cell.length_b   1.000
_cell.length_c   1.000
_cell.angle_alpha   90.00
_cell.angle_beta   90.00
_cell.angle_gamma   90.00
#
_symmetry.space_group_name_H-M   'P 1'
#
loop_
_entity.id
_entity.type
_entity.pdbx_description
1 polymer ?
#
loop_
_entity_poly.entity_id
_entity_poly.type
_entity_poly.pdbx_seq_one_letter_code
_entity_poly.pdbx_strand_id
1 'polypeptide(L)'
;PKSRINQIFKRSSQQIYNVTLFFLFFMSLYGLLGVQFFGELKNHCVLNTTDPNYITINSLAIPDTFCSLNPNSGYQCPAGMKCMKLELSRYIMGFNGFDEFVTSFFTVYQASSQEGWVFIMYRAIDSLPGWRAVLYFSTMIFFLAWLVKNVFIAVITETFNEIRVQFQQMWGVRQQIQNSTASQILTGDDRGWKLVTLDENKHAGLAPNVCHKILRSPHFRLLVMCIILANGVVTATMHFKHDERPRSDFYTKYYYIEIGFTVVLNF
;
A
#
# COMPACT_ATOMS: atom_id res chain seq x y z
N PRO A 1 9.73 10.53 -34.34
CA PRO A 1 9.03 10.46 -33.03
C PRO A 1 9.02 9.05 -32.41
N LYS A 2 8.49 8.02 -33.09
CA LYS A 2 8.42 6.64 -32.56
C LYS A 2 9.80 6.02 -32.28
N SER A 3 10.78 6.23 -33.16
CA SER A 3 12.17 5.76 -32.97
C SER A 3 12.85 6.38 -31.74
N ARG A 4 12.67 7.68 -31.49
CA ARG A 4 13.19 8.36 -30.30
C ARG A 4 12.53 7.87 -29.01
N ILE A 5 11.22 7.64 -29.03
CA ILE A 5 10.49 7.04 -27.89
C ILE A 5 11.03 5.65 -27.58
N ASN A 6 11.19 4.78 -28.59
CA ASN A 6 11.77 3.44 -28.40
C ASN A 6 13.20 3.50 -27.83
N GLN A 7 13.99 4.49 -28.23
CA GLN A 7 15.35 4.67 -27.72
C GLN A 7 15.36 5.10 -26.24
N ILE A 8 14.43 5.96 -25.83
CA ILE A 8 14.23 6.36 -24.42
C ILE A 8 13.83 5.15 -23.58
N PHE A 9 12.81 4.40 -24.01
CA PHE A 9 12.38 3.18 -23.30
C PHE A 9 13.50 2.15 -23.19
N LYS A 10 14.28 1.93 -24.26
CA LYS A 10 15.40 0.98 -24.25
C LYS A 10 16.47 1.37 -23.22
N ARG A 11 16.83 2.65 -23.12
CA ARG A 11 17.82 3.13 -22.14
C ARG A 11 17.31 2.99 -20.70
N SER A 12 16.10 3.47 -20.42
CA SER A 12 15.52 3.37 -19.07
C SER A 12 15.28 1.92 -18.66
N SER A 13 14.86 1.06 -19.59
CA SER A 13 14.69 -0.38 -19.33
C SER A 13 16.01 -1.06 -18.94
N GLN A 14 17.15 -0.63 -19.50
CA GLN A 14 18.45 -1.22 -19.16
C GLN A 14 18.87 -0.88 -17.72
N GLN A 15 18.63 0.36 -17.27
CA GLN A 15 18.89 0.76 -15.89
C GLN A 15 18.03 -0.05 -14.91
N ILE A 16 16.73 -0.16 -15.19
CA ILE A 16 15.80 -0.96 -14.38
C ILE A 16 16.22 -2.44 -14.34
N TYR A 17 16.65 -2.99 -15.49
CA TYR A 17 17.13 -4.37 -15.55
C TYR A 17 18.33 -4.60 -14.64
N ASN A 18 19.33 -3.72 -14.68
CA ASN A 18 20.54 -3.85 -13.84
C ASN A 18 20.20 -3.83 -12.35
N VAL A 19 19.30 -2.95 -11.92
CA VAL A 19 18.88 -2.88 -10.51
C VAL A 19 18.00 -4.05 -10.11
N THR A 20 17.13 -4.52 -11.01
CA THR A 20 16.32 -5.72 -10.77
C THR A 20 17.22 -6.95 -10.59
N LEU A 21 18.27 -7.08 -11.40
CA LEU A 21 19.27 -8.15 -11.26
C LEU A 21 19.99 -8.06 -9.91
N PHE A 22 20.37 -6.85 -9.48
CA PHE A 22 20.98 -6.62 -8.18
C PHE A 22 20.04 -7.02 -7.02
N PHE A 23 18.76 -6.66 -7.10
CA PHE A 23 17.75 -7.07 -6.12
C PHE A 23 17.58 -8.60 -6.09
N LEU A 24 17.43 -9.24 -7.25
CA LEU A 24 17.31 -10.70 -7.36
C LEU A 24 18.54 -11.44 -6.86
N PHE A 25 19.74 -10.87 -7.01
CA PHE A 25 20.97 -11.42 -6.47
C PHE A 25 20.94 -11.47 -4.93
N PHE A 26 20.61 -10.36 -4.26
CA PHE A 26 20.52 -10.34 -2.79
C PHE A 26 19.41 -11.25 -2.25
N MET A 27 18.28 -11.27 -2.94
CA MET A 27 17.18 -12.20 -2.66
C MET A 27 17.62 -13.66 -2.75
N SER A 28 18.33 -14.03 -3.80
CA SER A 28 18.85 -15.39 -3.99
C SER A 28 19.91 -15.74 -2.95
N LEU A 29 20.79 -14.79 -2.60
CA LEU A 29 21.80 -14.95 -1.57
C LEU A 29 21.16 -15.24 -0.21
N TYR A 30 20.19 -14.44 0.23
CA TYR A 30 19.48 -14.70 1.48
C TYR A 30 18.61 -15.96 1.41
N GLY A 31 18.06 -16.30 0.24
CA GLY A 31 17.37 -17.57 0.01
C GLY A 31 18.27 -18.78 0.24
N LEU A 32 19.48 -18.77 -0.31
CA LEU A 32 20.47 -19.83 -0.10
C LEU A 32 20.95 -19.89 1.36
N LEU A 33 21.25 -18.73 1.97
CA LEU A 33 21.62 -18.68 3.38
C LEU A 33 20.50 -19.21 4.28
N GLY A 34 19.24 -18.90 3.97
CA GLY A 34 18.08 -19.38 4.71
C GLY A 34 17.96 -20.90 4.70
N VAL A 35 18.12 -21.53 3.53
CA VAL A 35 18.14 -23.00 3.41
C VAL A 35 19.25 -23.61 4.25
N GLN A 36 20.45 -23.02 4.22
CA GLN A 36 21.61 -23.55 4.97
C GLN A 36 21.49 -23.33 6.49
N PHE A 37 20.87 -22.24 6.94
CA PHE A 37 20.76 -21.91 8.36
C PHE A 37 19.58 -22.61 9.04
N PHE A 38 18.43 -22.71 8.35
CA PHE A 38 17.18 -23.20 8.93
C PHE A 38 16.76 -24.58 8.44
N GLY A 39 16.91 -24.85 7.15
CA GLY A 39 16.40 -26.08 6.54
C GLY A 39 14.89 -26.27 6.76
N GLU A 40 14.47 -27.52 6.97
CA GLU A 40 13.05 -27.84 7.15
C GLU A 40 12.53 -27.50 8.57
N LEU A 41 11.61 -26.55 8.66
CA LEU A 41 10.90 -26.18 9.88
C LEU A 41 9.57 -26.94 9.98
N LYS A 42 9.61 -28.22 10.35
CA LYS A 42 8.43 -29.13 10.40
C LYS A 42 8.15 -29.73 11.77
N ASN A 43 8.85 -29.27 12.81
CA ASN A 43 8.75 -29.85 14.15
C ASN A 43 7.69 -29.10 14.98
N HIS A 44 6.71 -29.84 15.50
CA HIS A 44 5.61 -29.30 16.30
C HIS A 44 5.44 -30.06 17.61
N CYS A 45 4.89 -29.38 18.62
CA CYS A 45 4.49 -30.03 19.87
C CYS A 45 3.16 -30.76 19.69
N VAL A 46 3.18 -32.07 19.93
CA VAL A 46 1.98 -32.92 19.90
C VAL A 46 1.79 -33.66 21.21
N LEU A 47 0.57 -34.08 21.50
CA LEU A 47 0.29 -34.91 22.69
C LEU A 47 1.12 -36.20 22.66
N ASN A 48 1.61 -36.63 23.82
CA ASN A 48 2.46 -37.82 23.93
C ASN A 48 1.79 -39.10 23.38
N THR A 49 0.46 -39.19 23.56
CA THR A 49 -0.40 -40.30 23.10
C THR A 49 -0.70 -40.28 21.60
N THR A 50 -0.24 -39.27 20.86
CA THR A 50 -0.52 -39.16 19.42
C THR A 50 0.37 -40.12 18.63
N ASP A 51 -0.27 -40.88 17.75
CA ASP A 51 0.40 -41.74 16.77
C ASP A 51 0.90 -40.92 15.57
N PRO A 52 2.12 -41.18 15.05
CA PRO A 52 2.69 -40.41 13.92
C PRO A 52 1.88 -40.49 12.62
N ASN A 53 1.13 -41.60 12.43
CA ASN A 53 0.41 -41.87 11.18
C ASN A 53 -1.00 -41.25 11.15
N TYR A 54 -1.54 -40.84 12.30
CA TYR A 54 -2.89 -40.29 12.40
C TYR A 54 -2.88 -39.03 13.27
N ILE A 55 -2.59 -37.90 12.62
CA ILE A 55 -2.49 -36.59 13.28
C ILE A 55 -3.79 -35.83 13.03
N THR A 56 -4.42 -35.38 14.12
CA THR A 56 -5.63 -34.54 14.06
C THR A 56 -5.34 -33.17 14.68
N ILE A 57 -6.21 -32.18 14.44
CA ILE A 57 -6.05 -30.82 14.98
C ILE A 57 -6.01 -30.84 16.53
N ASN A 58 -6.73 -31.77 17.16
CA ASN A 58 -6.77 -31.92 18.62
C ASN A 58 -5.46 -32.48 19.21
N SER A 59 -4.57 -33.01 18.36
CA SER A 59 -3.27 -33.52 18.77
C SER A 59 -2.22 -32.42 18.94
N LEU A 60 -2.44 -31.24 18.36
CA LEU A 60 -1.52 -30.09 18.39
C LEU A 60 -1.73 -29.22 19.64
N ALA A 61 -0.70 -28.46 20.01
CA ALA A 61 -0.83 -27.42 21.03
C ALA A 61 -1.76 -26.29 20.58
N ILE A 62 -2.38 -25.60 21.54
CA ILE A 62 -3.19 -24.39 21.30
C ILE A 62 -2.53 -23.22 22.03
N PRO A 63 -2.02 -22.18 21.32
CA PRO A 63 -1.82 -22.13 19.86
C PRO A 63 -0.79 -23.17 19.40
N ASP A 64 -0.76 -23.46 18.09
CA ASP A 64 0.25 -24.36 17.52
C ASP A 64 1.65 -23.78 17.71
N THR A 65 2.56 -24.60 18.25
CA THR A 65 3.93 -24.21 18.61
C THR A 65 4.94 -25.11 17.94
N PHE A 66 5.93 -24.49 17.32
CA PHE A 66 7.10 -25.18 16.79
C PHE A 66 8.03 -25.61 17.94
N CYS A 67 8.89 -26.59 17.70
CA CYS A 67 9.79 -27.10 18.73
C CYS A 67 11.12 -27.58 18.16
N SER A 68 12.10 -27.73 19.04
CA SER A 68 13.39 -28.33 18.69
C SER A 68 13.53 -29.74 19.26
N LEU A 69 14.19 -30.62 18.51
CA LEU A 69 14.59 -31.94 18.98
C LEU A 69 15.82 -31.88 19.90
N ASN A 70 16.58 -30.78 19.84
CA ASN A 70 17.76 -30.59 20.66
C ASN A 70 17.36 -29.96 22.00
N PRO A 71 17.72 -30.55 23.16
CA PRO A 71 17.29 -30.04 24.47
C PRO A 71 17.90 -28.68 24.85
N ASN A 72 18.99 -28.29 24.19
CA ASN A 72 19.74 -27.06 24.50
C ASN A 72 19.43 -25.89 23.55
N SER A 73 18.50 -26.04 22.62
CA SER A 73 18.16 -24.98 21.65
C SER A 73 16.69 -25.00 21.26
N GLY A 74 16.15 -23.85 20.87
CA GLY A 74 14.75 -23.72 20.49
C GLY A 74 13.79 -24.00 21.64
N TYR A 75 12.51 -24.09 21.32
CA TYR A 75 11.43 -24.29 22.27
C TYR A 75 11.29 -25.79 22.62
N GLN A 76 11.16 -26.06 23.92
CA GLN A 76 10.92 -27.39 24.46
C GLN A 76 9.46 -27.53 24.83
N CYS A 77 8.82 -28.60 24.35
CA CYS A 77 7.40 -28.84 24.61
C CYS A 77 7.12 -29.02 26.11
N PRO A 78 5.95 -28.56 26.61
CA PRO A 78 5.56 -28.73 28.01
C PRO A 78 5.29 -30.19 28.37
N ALA A 79 5.20 -30.49 29.67
CA ALA A 79 4.90 -31.83 30.17
C ALA A 79 3.59 -32.38 29.58
N GLY A 80 3.61 -33.64 29.14
CA GLY A 80 2.48 -34.28 28.46
C GLY A 80 2.51 -34.14 26.93
N MET A 81 3.44 -33.37 26.38
CA MET A 81 3.65 -33.22 24.94
C MET A 81 5.05 -33.67 24.54
N LYS A 82 5.19 -34.13 23.28
CA LYS A 82 6.46 -34.50 22.66
C LYS A 82 6.70 -33.68 21.40
N CYS A 83 7.95 -33.37 21.11
CA CYS A 83 8.33 -32.72 19.86
C CYS A 83 8.42 -33.76 18.75
N MET A 84 7.68 -33.58 17.66
CA MET A 84 7.65 -34.51 16.53
C MET A 84 7.65 -33.75 15.21
N LYS A 85 8.34 -34.31 14.21
CA LYS A 85 8.29 -33.83 12.83
C LYS A 85 6.94 -34.22 12.21
N LEU A 86 6.20 -33.23 11.72
CA LEU A 86 4.94 -33.41 11.02
C LEU A 86 5.18 -33.47 9.51
N GLU A 87 4.72 -34.54 8.87
CA GLU A 87 4.78 -34.72 7.42
C GLU A 87 3.40 -34.47 6.79
N LEU A 88 2.95 -33.21 6.86
CA LEU A 88 1.70 -32.79 6.22
C LEU A 88 1.94 -32.21 4.82
N SER A 89 0.87 -32.14 4.03
CA SER A 89 0.89 -31.45 2.73
C SER A 89 1.17 -29.94 2.92
N ARG A 90 1.90 -29.33 1.98
CA ARG A 90 2.16 -27.88 1.95
C ARG A 90 0.89 -27.03 1.91
N TYR A 91 -0.23 -27.58 1.43
CA TYR A 91 -1.53 -26.89 1.47
C TYR A 91 -1.99 -26.62 2.91
N ILE A 92 -1.63 -27.49 3.86
CA ILE A 92 -2.03 -27.38 5.26
C ILE A 92 -0.99 -26.59 6.06
N MET A 93 0.31 -26.89 5.90
CA MET A 93 1.39 -26.20 6.65
C MET A 93 1.71 -24.80 6.12
N GLY A 94 1.30 -24.52 4.88
CA GLY A 94 1.64 -23.30 4.16
C GLY A 94 2.85 -23.45 3.25
N PHE A 95 3.07 -22.41 2.44
CA PHE A 95 4.12 -22.36 1.41
C PHE A 95 5.41 -21.67 1.88
N ASN A 96 5.39 -21.08 3.09
CA ASN A 96 6.52 -20.37 3.67
C ASN A 96 7.42 -21.34 4.43
N GLY A 97 8.71 -21.34 4.11
CA GLY A 97 9.70 -22.26 4.66
C GLY A 97 11.06 -22.14 3.99
N PHE A 98 12.02 -22.89 4.52
CA PHE A 98 13.41 -22.93 4.06
C PHE A 98 13.83 -24.35 3.66
N ASP A 99 12.86 -25.18 3.25
CA ASP A 99 13.05 -26.57 2.82
C ASP A 99 13.79 -26.64 1.48
N GLU A 100 13.34 -25.85 0.49
CA GLU A 100 13.90 -25.81 -0.86
C GLU A 100 14.32 -24.39 -1.24
N PHE A 101 15.18 -24.25 -2.24
CA PHE A 101 15.62 -22.92 -2.69
C PHE A 101 14.45 -22.04 -3.14
N VAL A 102 13.49 -22.59 -3.88
CA VAL A 102 12.37 -21.81 -4.44
C VAL A 102 11.41 -21.33 -3.35
N THR A 103 11.10 -22.18 -2.37
CA THR A 103 10.24 -21.83 -1.23
C THR A 103 10.95 -20.85 -0.29
N SER A 104 12.26 -21.03 -0.08
CA SER A 104 13.09 -20.07 0.63
C SER A 104 13.13 -18.71 -0.06
N PHE A 105 13.34 -18.68 -1.38
CA PHE A 105 13.32 -17.45 -2.17
C PHE A 105 11.98 -16.71 -2.04
N PHE A 106 10.87 -17.45 -2.11
CA PHE A 106 9.52 -16.89 -1.88
C PHE A 106 9.35 -16.37 -0.45
N THR A 107 9.85 -17.09 0.54
CA THR A 107 9.81 -16.70 1.95
C THR A 107 10.61 -15.42 2.20
N VAL A 108 11.81 -15.30 1.61
CA VAL A 108 12.62 -14.09 1.68
C VAL A 108 11.94 -12.93 0.95
N TYR A 109 11.25 -13.20 -0.17
CA TYR A 109 10.46 -12.18 -0.88
C TYR A 109 9.37 -11.60 0.00
N GLN A 110 8.53 -12.46 0.57
CA GLN A 110 7.49 -12.06 1.51
C GLN A 110 8.09 -11.34 2.73
N ALA A 111 9.19 -11.84 3.28
CA ALA A 111 9.78 -11.22 4.45
C ALA A 111 10.43 -9.85 4.13
N SER A 112 10.96 -9.67 2.91
CA SER A 112 11.56 -8.40 2.45
C SER A 112 10.53 -7.27 2.28
N SER A 113 9.25 -7.62 2.01
CA SER A 113 8.15 -6.64 2.02
C SER A 113 7.73 -6.25 3.44
N GLN A 114 8.38 -6.79 4.47
CA GLN A 114 8.07 -6.60 5.88
C GLN A 114 6.70 -7.17 6.28
N GLU A 115 6.18 -8.12 5.52
CA GLU A 115 4.91 -8.79 5.79
C GLU A 115 5.14 -10.16 6.42
N GLY A 116 4.57 -10.37 7.62
CA GLY A 116 4.58 -11.68 8.29
C GLY A 116 5.96 -12.21 8.71
N TRP A 117 7.07 -11.50 8.41
CA TRP A 117 8.43 -11.93 8.70
C TRP A 117 8.68 -12.22 10.18
N VAL A 118 8.02 -11.48 11.09
CA VAL A 118 8.13 -11.66 12.54
C VAL A 118 7.60 -13.04 12.95
N PHE A 119 6.49 -13.49 12.38
CA PHE A 119 5.94 -14.82 12.66
C PHE A 119 6.88 -15.92 12.13
N ILE A 120 7.47 -15.74 10.96
CA ILE A 120 8.44 -16.70 10.39
C ILE A 120 9.71 -16.74 11.25
N MET A 121 10.16 -15.59 11.74
CA MET A 121 11.27 -15.48 12.69
C MET A 121 10.96 -16.23 13.99
N TYR A 122 9.77 -16.05 14.58
CA TYR A 122 9.39 -16.77 15.80
C TYR A 122 9.36 -18.28 15.58
N ARG A 123 8.80 -18.76 14.46
CA ARG A 123 8.84 -20.19 14.10
C ARG A 123 10.28 -20.73 14.00
N ALA A 124 11.19 -19.92 13.45
CA ALA A 124 12.60 -20.26 13.38
C ALA A 124 13.30 -20.23 14.75
N ILE A 125 12.96 -19.29 15.63
CA ILE A 125 13.45 -19.21 17.02
C ILE A 125 13.00 -20.43 17.83
N ASP A 126 11.77 -20.88 17.64
CA ASP A 126 11.23 -22.03 18.37
C ASP A 126 11.82 -23.36 17.86
N SER A 127 12.25 -23.42 16.60
CA SER A 127 12.82 -24.65 16.01
C SER A 127 14.32 -24.80 16.24
N LEU A 128 15.07 -23.70 16.31
CA LEU A 128 16.53 -23.64 16.21
C LEU A 128 17.13 -22.65 17.24
N PRO A 129 18.47 -22.56 17.38
CA PRO A 129 19.07 -21.55 18.27
C PRO A 129 18.62 -20.13 17.90
N GLY A 130 17.89 -19.47 18.82
CA GLY A 130 17.21 -18.20 18.54
C GLY A 130 18.12 -17.08 18.03
N TRP A 131 19.38 -17.05 18.45
CA TRP A 131 20.36 -16.07 17.96
C TRP A 131 20.57 -16.12 16.44
N ARG A 132 20.51 -17.32 15.83
CA ARG A 132 20.65 -17.48 14.37
C ARG A 132 19.50 -16.83 13.62
N ALA A 133 18.28 -17.09 14.09
CA ALA A 133 17.07 -16.50 13.53
C ALA A 133 17.07 -14.98 13.68
N VAL A 134 17.34 -14.48 14.89
CA VAL A 134 17.39 -13.03 15.15
C VAL A 134 18.44 -12.34 14.27
N LEU A 135 19.66 -12.86 14.15
CA LEU A 135 20.70 -12.26 13.31
C LEU A 135 20.36 -12.33 11.82
N TYR A 136 19.86 -13.46 11.33
CA TYR A 136 19.48 -13.61 9.93
C TYR A 136 18.36 -12.64 9.55
N PHE A 137 17.25 -12.63 10.30
CA PHE A 137 16.11 -11.77 9.98
C PHE A 137 16.43 -10.29 10.19
N SER A 138 17.19 -9.92 11.22
CA SER A 138 17.56 -8.51 11.45
C SER A 138 18.46 -7.98 10.32
N THR A 139 19.48 -8.75 9.90
CA THR A 139 20.35 -8.32 8.80
C THR A 139 19.61 -8.32 7.46
N MET A 140 18.75 -9.31 7.20
CA MET A 140 17.90 -9.35 6.01
C MET A 140 16.98 -8.12 5.92
N ILE A 141 16.31 -7.72 6.99
CA ILE A 141 15.44 -6.53 6.99
C ILE A 141 16.25 -5.27 6.76
N PHE A 142 17.39 -5.11 7.42
CA PHE A 142 18.26 -3.96 7.23
C PHE A 142 18.78 -3.85 5.78
N PHE A 143 19.30 -4.94 5.22
CA PHE A 143 19.86 -4.92 3.87
C PHE A 143 18.78 -4.92 2.77
N LEU A 144 17.82 -5.84 2.78
CA LEU A 144 16.84 -5.92 1.69
C LEU A 144 15.74 -4.88 1.80
N ALA A 145 15.10 -4.77 2.96
CA ALA A 145 13.90 -3.93 3.11
C ALA A 145 14.23 -2.44 3.23
N TRP A 146 15.38 -2.08 3.82
CA TRP A 146 15.78 -0.68 3.96
C TRP A 146 16.80 -0.24 2.92
N LEU A 147 17.90 -0.98 2.72
CA LEU A 147 18.94 -0.53 1.79
C LEU A 147 18.53 -0.81 0.33
N VAL A 148 18.38 -2.07 -0.06
CA VAL A 148 18.17 -2.46 -1.46
C VAL A 148 16.84 -1.93 -1.99
N LYS A 149 15.75 -1.99 -1.21
CA LYS A 149 14.45 -1.41 -1.61
C LYS A 149 14.53 0.09 -1.86
N ASN A 150 15.21 0.85 -1.00
CA ASN A 150 15.33 2.29 -1.19
C ASN A 150 16.24 2.64 -2.37
N VAL A 151 17.31 1.87 -2.59
CA VAL A 151 18.15 2.00 -3.80
C VAL A 151 17.31 1.73 -5.06
N PHE A 152 16.46 0.71 -5.03
CA PHE A 152 15.55 0.42 -6.14
C PHE A 152 14.60 1.59 -6.44
N ILE A 153 13.96 2.16 -5.41
CA ILE A 153 13.10 3.33 -5.55
C ILE A 153 13.88 4.54 -6.08
N ALA A 154 15.11 4.77 -5.61
CA ALA A 154 15.95 5.86 -6.05
C ALA A 154 16.26 5.76 -7.55
N VAL A 155 16.66 4.58 -8.04
CA VAL A 155 16.96 4.39 -9.47
C VAL A 155 15.69 4.48 -10.32
N ILE A 156 14.56 3.93 -9.88
CA ILE A 156 13.29 4.10 -10.61
C ILE A 156 12.92 5.58 -10.71
N THR A 157 13.10 6.34 -9.63
CA THR A 157 12.84 7.79 -9.62
C THR A 157 13.79 8.54 -10.57
N GLU A 158 15.07 8.19 -10.61
CA GLU A 158 16.03 8.74 -11.56
C GLU A 158 15.63 8.42 -13.01
N THR A 159 15.25 7.16 -13.29
CA THR A 159 14.80 6.76 -14.63
C THR A 159 13.56 7.53 -15.07
N PHE A 160 12.60 7.77 -14.17
CA PHE A 160 11.40 8.54 -14.45
C PHE A 160 11.69 10.02 -14.68
N ASN A 161 12.62 10.59 -13.91
CA ASN A 161 13.10 11.95 -14.12
C ASN A 161 13.80 12.10 -15.48
N GLU A 162 14.67 11.15 -15.87
CA GLU A 162 15.27 11.13 -17.21
C GLU A 162 14.19 11.09 -18.30
N ILE A 163 13.20 10.20 -18.17
CA ILE A 163 12.07 10.09 -19.10
C ILE A 163 11.34 11.44 -19.21
N ARG A 164 10.98 12.05 -18.08
CA ARG A 164 10.29 13.36 -18.05
C ARG A 164 11.07 14.44 -18.78
N VAL A 165 12.37 14.57 -18.52
CA VAL A 165 13.23 15.58 -19.17
C VAL A 165 13.30 15.36 -20.68
N GLN A 166 13.45 14.10 -21.12
CA GLN A 166 13.45 13.78 -22.55
C GLN A 166 12.09 14.08 -23.21
N PHE A 167 10.98 13.78 -22.54
CA PHE A 167 9.64 14.16 -23.01
C PHE A 167 9.46 15.69 -23.07
N GLN A 168 9.90 16.44 -22.06
CA GLN A 168 9.86 17.90 -22.08
C GLN A 168 10.70 18.49 -23.22
N GLN A 169 11.88 17.93 -23.54
CA GLN A 169 12.65 18.37 -24.70
C GLN A 169 11.96 18.08 -26.04
N MET A 170 11.19 16.99 -26.13
CA MET A 170 10.44 16.64 -27.34
C MET A 170 9.18 17.48 -27.55
N TRP A 171 8.48 17.84 -26.46
CA TRP A 171 7.13 18.42 -26.51
C TRP A 171 7.01 19.81 -25.88
N GLY A 172 8.02 20.29 -25.16
CA GLY A 172 8.01 21.56 -24.41
C GLY A 172 7.93 22.81 -25.28
N VAL A 173 8.15 22.70 -26.59
CA VAL A 173 7.91 23.80 -27.55
C VAL A 173 6.44 23.88 -27.96
N ARG A 174 5.63 22.81 -27.76
CA ARG A 174 4.32 22.68 -28.42
C ARG A 174 3.12 23.15 -27.61
N GLN A 175 3.30 23.58 -26.36
CA GLN A 175 2.19 23.93 -25.48
C GLN A 175 2.53 25.10 -24.55
N GLN A 176 2.73 26.30 -25.11
CA GLN A 176 2.14 27.45 -24.42
C GLN A 176 0.64 27.27 -24.56
N ILE A 177 0.02 26.63 -23.56
CA ILE A 177 -1.38 26.87 -23.25
C ILE A 177 -1.42 28.37 -22.98
N GLN A 178 -1.75 29.17 -24.01
CA GLN A 178 -2.13 30.55 -23.81
C GLN A 178 -3.13 30.53 -22.66
N ASN A 179 -2.85 31.33 -21.62
CA ASN A 179 -3.69 31.47 -20.43
C ASN A 179 -5.13 31.76 -20.85
N SER A 180 -5.90 30.71 -21.13
CA SER A 180 -7.30 30.77 -21.48
C SER A 180 -8.09 30.72 -20.19
N THR A 181 -7.91 31.76 -19.37
CA THR A 181 -8.87 32.10 -18.32
C THR A 181 -10.08 32.82 -18.90
N ALA A 182 -10.03 33.24 -20.17
CA ALA A 182 -11.18 33.78 -20.88
C ALA A 182 -11.83 32.66 -21.69
N SER A 183 -13.04 32.25 -21.32
CA SER A 183 -13.88 31.38 -22.16
C SER A 183 -14.05 32.04 -23.54
N GLN A 184 -13.50 31.43 -24.58
CA GLN A 184 -13.58 31.94 -25.95
C GLN A 184 -14.73 31.25 -26.67
N ILE A 185 -15.66 32.03 -27.22
CA ILE A 185 -16.74 31.51 -28.08
C ILE A 185 -16.48 31.91 -29.53
N LEU A 186 -16.79 30.99 -30.43
CA LEU A 186 -16.78 31.23 -31.86
C LEU A 186 -18.09 31.96 -32.22
N THR A 187 -17.99 33.25 -32.54
CA THR A 187 -19.14 34.03 -33.02
C THR A 187 -19.01 34.14 -34.53
N GLY A 188 -20.01 33.67 -35.28
CA GLY A 188 -20.06 33.74 -36.73
C GLY A 188 -20.90 34.93 -37.19
N ASP A 189 -20.37 35.71 -38.13
CA ASP A 189 -21.12 36.71 -38.92
C ASP A 189 -20.97 36.37 -40.41
N ASP A 190 -21.73 37.02 -41.30
CA ASP A 190 -21.77 36.74 -42.76
C ASP A 190 -20.40 36.87 -43.47
N ARG A 191 -19.36 37.35 -42.77
CA ARG A 191 -17.98 37.49 -43.28
C ARG A 191 -16.96 36.55 -42.62
N GLY A 192 -17.39 35.60 -41.79
CA GLY A 192 -16.54 34.53 -41.25
C GLY A 192 -16.61 34.35 -39.73
N TRP A 193 -15.93 33.31 -39.24
CA TRP A 193 -15.88 32.94 -37.82
C TRP A 193 -14.83 33.77 -37.08
N LYS A 194 -15.24 34.47 -36.02
CA LYS A 194 -14.31 35.22 -35.15
C LYS A 194 -14.32 34.63 -33.74
N LEU A 195 -13.12 34.34 -33.23
CA LEU A 195 -12.92 33.94 -31.84
C LEU A 195 -12.99 35.19 -30.96
N VAL A 196 -13.99 35.27 -30.09
CA VAL A 196 -14.20 36.39 -29.17
C VAL A 196 -14.08 35.87 -27.75
N THR A 197 -13.22 36.50 -26.95
CA THR A 197 -13.16 36.26 -25.50
C THR A 197 -14.45 36.77 -24.89
N LEU A 198 -15.24 35.90 -24.24
CA LEU A 198 -16.29 36.37 -23.36
C LEU A 198 -15.62 37.14 -22.23
N ASP A 199 -15.90 38.43 -22.15
CA ASP A 199 -15.71 39.16 -20.91
C ASP A 199 -16.66 38.56 -19.88
N GLU A 200 -16.12 37.83 -18.89
CA GLU A 200 -16.90 37.34 -17.74
C GLU A 200 -17.66 38.48 -17.01
N ASN A 201 -17.27 39.74 -17.26
CA ASN A 201 -17.90 40.95 -16.73
C ASN A 201 -19.14 41.42 -17.51
N LYS A 202 -19.51 40.82 -18.65
CA LYS A 202 -20.70 41.23 -19.42
C LYS A 202 -21.92 40.43 -18.96
N HIS A 203 -22.62 41.00 -17.98
CA HIS A 203 -23.72 40.35 -17.26
C HIS A 203 -24.99 40.20 -18.12
N ALA A 204 -25.49 38.98 -18.26
CA ALA A 204 -26.77 38.67 -18.91
C ALA A 204 -27.88 38.32 -17.90
N GLY A 205 -27.87 38.91 -16.70
CA GLY A 205 -28.81 38.60 -15.62
C GLY A 205 -29.33 39.82 -14.87
N LEU A 206 -30.55 39.72 -14.34
CA LEU A 206 -31.27 40.74 -13.54
C LEU A 206 -30.75 40.89 -12.09
N ALA A 207 -29.58 40.37 -11.76
CA ALA A 207 -29.10 40.35 -10.37
C ALA A 207 -28.57 41.73 -9.93
N PRO A 208 -28.92 42.22 -8.73
CA PRO A 208 -28.49 43.54 -8.25
C PRO A 208 -26.96 43.65 -8.13
N ASN A 209 -26.39 44.79 -8.55
CA ASN A 209 -24.94 45.06 -8.46
C ASN A 209 -24.35 44.90 -7.04
N VAL A 210 -25.17 45.10 -6.00
CA VAL A 210 -24.78 44.91 -4.60
C VAL A 210 -24.55 43.42 -4.29
N CYS A 211 -25.39 42.53 -4.80
CA CYS A 211 -25.27 41.08 -4.59
C CYS A 211 -24.01 40.53 -5.28
N HIS A 212 -23.69 41.02 -6.48
CA HIS A 212 -22.45 40.72 -7.16
C HIS A 212 -21.20 41.19 -6.39
N LYS A 213 -21.26 42.37 -5.75
CA LYS A 213 -20.16 42.87 -4.92
C LYS A 213 -19.95 42.00 -3.67
N ILE A 214 -21.02 41.46 -3.09
CA ILE A 214 -20.97 40.53 -1.95
C ILE A 214 -20.40 39.17 -2.39
N LEU A 215 -20.87 38.60 -3.49
CA LEU A 215 -20.40 37.31 -4.04
C LEU A 215 -18.90 37.32 -4.39
N ARG A 216 -18.38 38.46 -4.86
CA ARG A 216 -16.95 38.62 -5.19
C ARG A 216 -16.08 38.93 -3.95
N SER A 217 -16.68 39.19 -2.80
CA SER A 217 -15.94 39.55 -1.59
C SER A 217 -15.17 38.35 -1.00
N PRO A 218 -13.97 38.57 -0.43
CA PRO A 218 -13.19 37.51 0.21
C PRO A 218 -13.89 36.97 1.48
N HIS A 219 -14.65 37.82 2.17
CA HIS A 219 -15.40 37.43 3.37
C HIS A 219 -16.52 36.44 3.07
N PHE A 220 -17.26 36.64 1.97
CA PHE A 220 -18.29 35.71 1.54
C PHE A 220 -17.67 34.35 1.17
N ARG A 221 -16.55 34.34 0.44
CA ARG A 221 -15.81 33.11 0.11
C ARG A 221 -15.36 32.34 1.35
N LEU A 222 -14.83 33.05 2.36
CA LEU A 222 -14.41 32.44 3.62
C LEU A 222 -15.60 31.86 4.40
N LEU A 223 -16.72 32.58 4.45
CA LEU A 223 -17.96 32.13 5.08
C LEU A 223 -18.48 30.83 4.44
N VAL A 224 -18.55 30.77 3.11
CA VAL A 224 -18.97 29.56 2.39
C VAL A 224 -18.01 28.39 2.66
N MET A 225 -16.70 28.63 2.65
CA MET A 225 -15.71 27.58 3.00
C MET A 225 -15.88 27.08 4.44
N CYS A 226 -16.17 27.96 5.40
CA CYS A 226 -16.46 27.56 6.78
C CYS A 226 -17.74 26.71 6.89
N ILE A 227 -18.78 27.02 6.12
CA ILE A 227 -20.04 26.25 6.10
C ILE A 227 -19.81 24.86 5.49
N ILE A 228 -19.06 24.77 4.40
CA ILE A 228 -18.68 23.48 3.78
C ILE A 228 -17.86 22.64 4.76
N LEU A 229 -16.91 23.25 5.46
CA LEU A 229 -16.12 22.57 6.49
C LEU A 229 -17.00 22.08 7.65
N ALA A 230 -17.92 22.91 8.13
CA ALA A 230 -18.85 22.56 9.20
C ALA A 230 -19.76 21.39 8.81
N ASN A 231 -20.28 21.39 7.58
CA ASN A 231 -21.04 20.26 7.02
C ASN A 231 -20.20 18.97 7.08
N GLY A 232 -18.98 19.01 6.54
CA GLY A 232 -18.07 17.85 6.57
C GLY A 232 -17.73 17.35 7.98
N VAL A 233 -17.53 18.26 8.95
CA VAL A 233 -17.30 17.88 10.36
C VAL A 233 -18.54 17.24 10.97
N VAL A 234 -19.73 17.80 10.74
CA VAL A 234 -20.97 17.23 11.25
C VAL A 234 -21.18 15.81 10.71
N THR A 235 -21.05 15.60 9.39
CA THR A 235 -21.15 14.28 8.78
C THR A 235 -20.12 13.29 9.36
N ALA A 236 -18.88 13.75 9.60
CA ALA A 236 -17.81 12.94 10.18
C ALA A 236 -18.01 12.60 11.67
N THR A 237 -18.76 13.41 12.42
CA THR A 237 -19.04 13.17 13.86
C THR A 237 -20.15 12.16 14.13
N MET A 238 -20.72 11.53 13.10
CA MET A 238 -21.73 10.50 13.28
C MET A 238 -21.15 9.27 13.99
N HIS A 239 -21.50 9.10 15.27
CA HIS A 239 -21.05 7.98 16.11
C HIS A 239 -22.25 7.14 16.57
N PHE A 240 -22.15 5.81 16.41
CA PHE A 240 -23.18 4.88 16.85
C PHE A 240 -22.94 4.46 18.32
N LYS A 241 -23.88 4.81 19.21
CA LYS A 241 -23.91 4.28 20.58
C LYS A 241 -24.75 3.00 20.61
N HIS A 242 -24.23 1.93 21.20
CA HIS A 242 -24.92 0.66 21.36
C HIS A 242 -25.82 0.66 22.61
N ASP A 243 -26.79 1.58 22.66
CA ASP A 243 -27.69 1.77 23.80
C ASP A 243 -29.09 1.13 23.58
N GLU A 244 -29.21 0.06 22.78
CA GLU A 244 -30.47 -0.61 22.38
C GLU A 244 -31.54 0.28 21.71
N ARG A 245 -31.29 1.59 21.58
CA ARG A 245 -32.18 2.54 20.89
C ARG A 245 -32.29 2.20 19.40
N PRO A 246 -33.47 2.39 18.80
CA PRO A 246 -33.65 2.17 17.37
C PRO A 246 -32.73 3.10 16.57
N ARG A 247 -32.11 2.57 15.51
CA ARG A 247 -31.18 3.31 14.66
C ARG A 247 -31.80 4.57 14.03
N SER A 248 -33.12 4.59 13.85
CA SER A 248 -33.88 5.72 13.29
C SER A 248 -33.63 7.02 14.05
N ASP A 249 -33.57 6.98 15.39
CA ASP A 249 -33.47 8.19 16.21
C ASP A 249 -32.15 8.93 15.99
N PHE A 250 -31.07 8.20 15.72
CA PHE A 250 -29.78 8.79 15.38
C PHE A 250 -29.82 9.46 14.00
N TYR A 251 -30.39 8.78 13.00
CA TYR A 251 -30.49 9.32 11.64
C TYR A 251 -31.38 10.55 11.56
N THR A 252 -32.48 10.61 12.32
CA THR A 252 -33.40 11.75 12.30
C THR A 252 -32.72 13.07 12.67
N LYS A 253 -31.84 13.09 13.68
CA LYS A 253 -31.13 14.31 14.09
C LYS A 253 -30.15 14.81 13.02
N TYR A 254 -29.34 13.91 12.46
CA TYR A 254 -28.38 14.29 11.41
C TYR A 254 -29.08 14.65 10.09
N TYR A 255 -30.18 13.97 9.77
CA TYR A 255 -30.99 14.27 8.58
C TYR A 255 -31.48 15.72 8.53
N TYR A 256 -32.00 16.25 9.65
CA TYR A 256 -32.42 17.65 9.69
C TYR A 256 -31.25 18.64 9.60
N ILE A 257 -30.08 18.28 10.14
CA ILE A 257 -28.88 19.12 10.04
C ILE A 257 -28.39 19.17 8.58
N GLU A 258 -28.41 18.04 7.85
CA GLU A 258 -28.00 18.02 6.44
C GLU A 258 -29.00 18.72 5.53
N ILE A 259 -30.30 18.67 5.83
CA ILE A 259 -31.28 19.53 5.16
C ILE A 259 -30.92 21.00 5.37
N GLY A 260 -30.56 21.39 6.60
CA GLY A 260 -30.12 22.75 6.92
C GLY A 260 -28.92 23.20 6.08
N PHE A 261 -27.86 22.39 6.02
CA PHE A 261 -26.69 22.69 5.17
C PHE A 261 -27.04 22.70 3.68
N THR A 262 -27.91 21.80 3.21
CA THR A 262 -28.33 21.73 1.80
C THR A 262 -29.12 22.97 1.38
N VAL A 263 -29.98 23.50 2.26
CA VAL A 263 -30.70 24.75 1.99
C VAL A 263 -29.75 25.94 1.98
N VAL A 264 -28.80 26.00 2.90
CA VAL A 264 -27.81 27.09 2.98
C VAL A 264 -26.83 27.10 1.80
N LEU A 265 -26.49 25.94 1.24
CA LEU A 265 -25.54 25.83 0.11
C LEU A 265 -26.21 25.90 -1.27
N ASN A 266 -27.52 25.65 -1.38
CA ASN A 266 -28.28 25.84 -2.62
C ASN A 266 -28.70 27.30 -2.86
N PHE A 267 -28.63 28.15 -1.84
CA PHE A 267 -29.01 29.56 -1.89
C PHE A 267 -27.79 30.47 -2.01
#